data_AF-A0A5J6HSU9-F1
#
_entry.id   AF-A0A5J6HSU9-F1
#
_cell.length_a   1.000
_cell.length_b   1.000
_cell.length_c   1.000
_cell.angle_alpha   90.00
_cell.angle_beta   90.00
_cell.angle_gamma   90.00
#
_symmetry.space_group_name_H-M   'P 1'
#
loop_
_entity.id
_entity.type
_entity.pdbx_description
1 polymer ?
#
loop_
_entity_poly.entity_id
_entity_poly.type
_entity_poly.pdbx_seq_one_letter_code
_entity_poly.pdbx_strand_id
1 'polypeptide(L)'
;MSATPSTAVPSFRSRIGSDARSGYYAAPRRYRLHLALSCPHCLRIAVTHGLLGLGDTLPVTLLPAVPDAPGGGHRALGPLYEASSHQHPGPAVAPVLSDGWTGRIVSTHAPDILRDLTRWFGGTGPDLHPRGAEEAIEGVTRLCEQGITATAQRAGQSGGDPAARDTALATLLRALDMLEWRLAAQEHVLGGELTLADVHVWVTLVQLDTVHRYHLDAAAVHRITGHPRLWAYARRLAAHPAFGSRLDLDGIARRHHAHCRGSEAAGAAVQIVDWAAYARREASEPAWQPR
;
A
#
# COMPACT_ATOMS: atom_id res chain seq x y z
N MET A 1 27.15 32.43 13.88
CA MET A 1 26.99 30.97 14.05
C MET A 1 25.71 30.56 13.35
N SER A 2 25.80 30.26 12.05
CA SER A 2 24.64 29.86 11.25
C SER A 2 24.43 28.36 11.42
N ALA A 3 23.49 27.99 12.30
CA ALA A 3 22.99 26.62 12.33
C ALA A 3 22.14 26.43 11.06
N THR A 4 22.62 25.61 10.13
CA THR A 4 21.81 25.10 9.02
C THR A 4 20.68 24.27 9.64
N PRO A 5 19.40 24.67 9.53
CA PRO A 5 18.32 23.84 10.03
C PRO A 5 18.28 22.56 9.20
N SER A 6 18.43 21.42 9.88
CA SER A 6 18.13 20.11 9.31
C SER A 6 16.73 20.15 8.72
N THR A 7 16.60 20.10 7.40
CA THR A 7 15.32 20.23 6.69
C THR A 7 14.59 18.89 6.69
N ALA A 8 14.37 18.32 7.87
CA ALA A 8 13.50 17.17 8.02
C ALA A 8 12.07 17.62 7.69
N VAL A 9 11.51 17.07 6.61
CA VAL A 9 10.12 17.34 6.22
C VAL A 9 9.20 16.94 7.39
N PRO A 10 8.35 17.85 7.91
CA PRO A 10 7.46 17.54 9.02
C PRO A 10 6.59 16.31 8.74
N SER A 11 6.61 15.34 9.66
CA SER A 11 5.77 14.15 9.60
C SER A 11 4.59 14.32 10.56
N PHE A 12 3.36 14.27 10.01
CA PHE A 12 2.15 14.31 10.82
C PHE A 12 1.84 12.90 11.33
N ARG A 13 1.88 12.70 12.65
CA ARG A 13 1.65 11.39 13.30
C ARG A 13 0.73 11.48 14.50
N SER A 14 -0.26 12.37 14.45
CA SER A 14 -1.31 12.39 15.47
C SER A 14 -2.16 11.12 15.35
N ARG A 15 -2.80 10.72 16.45
CA ARG A 15 -3.61 9.50 16.54
C ARG A 15 -5.05 9.85 16.88
N ILE A 16 -5.98 9.04 16.40
CA ILE A 16 -7.37 9.05 16.88
C ILE A 16 -7.39 8.37 18.25
N GLY A 17 -8.04 9.01 19.23
CA GLY A 17 -8.23 8.50 20.58
C GLY A 17 -9.68 8.16 20.90
N SER A 18 -9.90 7.72 22.14
CA SER A 18 -11.21 7.22 22.62
C SER A 18 -12.22 8.32 22.91
N ASP A 19 -11.78 9.55 23.17
CA ASP A 19 -12.64 10.62 23.65
C ASP A 19 -12.17 12.02 23.21
N ALA A 20 -13.03 13.01 23.46
CA ALA A 20 -12.79 14.40 23.09
C ALA A 20 -11.49 15.00 23.65
N ARG A 21 -10.96 14.49 24.77
CA ARG A 21 -9.71 14.99 25.37
C ARG A 21 -8.48 14.59 24.55
N SER A 22 -8.62 13.60 23.68
CA SER A 22 -7.58 13.18 22.73
C SER A 22 -7.39 14.18 21.58
N GLY A 23 -8.25 15.19 21.44
CA GLY A 23 -8.28 16.16 20.34
C GLY A 23 -8.93 15.56 19.08
N TYR A 24 -8.35 14.47 18.57
CA TYR A 24 -8.95 13.64 17.53
C TYR A 24 -9.61 12.43 18.18
N TYR A 25 -10.93 12.31 18.05
CA TYR A 25 -11.70 11.14 18.52
C TYR A 25 -12.58 10.59 17.42
N ALA A 26 -12.91 9.32 17.49
CA ALA A 26 -13.71 8.65 16.47
C ALA A 26 -15.10 9.28 16.34
N ALA A 27 -15.41 9.82 15.16
CA ALA A 27 -16.70 10.41 14.85
C ALA A 27 -17.05 10.13 13.38
N PRO A 28 -18.27 9.64 13.08
CA PRO A 28 -18.70 9.42 11.70
C PRO A 28 -18.61 10.69 10.86
N ARG A 29 -18.11 10.55 9.62
CA ARG A 29 -17.98 11.63 8.62
C ARG A 29 -17.12 12.82 9.02
N ARG A 30 -16.41 12.74 10.14
CA ARG A 30 -15.41 13.75 10.54
C ARG A 30 -14.14 13.62 9.73
N TYR A 31 -13.66 12.40 9.51
CA TYR A 31 -12.38 12.15 8.86
C TYR A 31 -12.53 11.80 7.38
N ARG A 32 -11.51 12.12 6.61
CA ARG A 32 -11.40 11.78 5.18
C ARG A 32 -10.02 11.23 4.87
N LEU A 33 -9.98 10.18 4.06
CA LEU A 33 -8.76 9.60 3.52
C LEU A 33 -8.49 10.19 2.14
N HIS A 34 -7.23 10.51 1.84
CA HIS A 34 -6.78 10.90 0.50
C HIS A 34 -5.72 9.90 0.04
N LEU A 35 -6.04 9.14 -1.01
CA LEU A 35 -5.31 7.92 -1.38
C LEU A 35 -5.00 7.92 -2.89
N ALA A 36 -3.79 7.53 -3.26
CA ALA A 36 -3.46 7.15 -4.65
C ALA A 36 -3.36 5.63 -4.73
N LEU A 37 -4.31 4.95 -5.39
CA LEU A 37 -4.37 3.46 -5.41
C LEU A 37 -3.14 2.81 -6.06
N SER A 38 -2.40 3.57 -6.87
CA SER A 38 -1.11 3.21 -7.44
C SER A 38 0.04 3.12 -6.42
N CYS A 39 -0.16 3.62 -5.20
CA CYS A 39 0.81 3.56 -4.10
C CYS A 39 0.49 2.36 -3.17
N PRO A 40 1.46 1.47 -2.87
CA PRO A 40 1.19 0.29 -2.05
C PRO A 40 0.69 0.64 -0.65
N HIS A 41 1.19 1.70 -0.02
CA HIS A 41 0.69 2.14 1.30
C HIS A 41 -0.77 2.61 1.23
N CYS A 42 -1.14 3.34 0.18
CA CYS A 42 -2.52 3.77 -0.02
C CYS A 42 -3.43 2.59 -0.35
N LEU A 43 -2.95 1.63 -1.14
CA LEU A 43 -3.70 0.41 -1.47
C LEU A 43 -3.99 -0.41 -0.21
N ARG A 44 -3.01 -0.59 0.70
CA ARG A 44 -3.24 -1.25 2.00
C ARG A 44 -4.36 -0.57 2.80
N ILE A 45 -4.36 0.76 2.84
CA ILE A 45 -5.41 1.54 3.51
C ILE A 45 -6.76 1.37 2.80
N ALA A 46 -6.81 1.42 1.47
CA ALA A 46 -8.04 1.28 0.70
C ALA A 46 -8.69 -0.11 0.84
N VAL A 47 -7.87 -1.16 0.90
CA VAL A 47 -8.32 -2.53 1.15
C VAL A 47 -8.86 -2.68 2.57
N THR A 48 -8.10 -2.19 3.55
CA THR A 48 -8.53 -2.19 4.97
C THR A 48 -9.83 -1.42 5.16
N HIS A 49 -9.96 -0.25 4.53
CA HIS A 49 -11.19 0.54 4.52
C HIS A 49 -12.38 -0.23 3.96
N GLY A 50 -12.18 -0.97 2.87
CA GLY A 50 -13.21 -1.83 2.27
C GLY A 50 -13.59 -3.01 3.16
N LEU A 51 -12.62 -3.68 3.78
CA LEU A 51 -12.85 -4.81 4.68
C LEU A 51 -13.65 -4.40 5.91
N LEU A 52 -13.39 -3.20 6.45
CA LEU A 52 -14.10 -2.65 7.60
C LEU A 52 -15.45 -2.00 7.24
N GLY A 53 -15.82 -1.93 5.95
CA GLY A 53 -17.11 -1.37 5.53
C GLY A 53 -17.24 0.14 5.73
N LEU A 54 -16.13 0.90 5.72
CA LEU A 54 -16.10 2.30 6.19
C LEU A 54 -16.59 3.34 5.16
N GLY A 55 -17.27 2.93 4.09
CA GLY A 55 -17.69 3.81 3.00
C GLY A 55 -18.51 5.02 3.45
N ASP A 56 -19.50 4.78 4.31
CA ASP A 56 -20.42 5.84 4.79
C ASP A 56 -19.88 6.64 5.97
N THR A 57 -18.90 6.08 6.67
CA THR A 57 -18.31 6.63 7.90
C THR A 57 -17.08 7.48 7.59
N LEU A 58 -16.24 7.04 6.66
CA LEU A 58 -14.96 7.67 6.36
C LEU A 58 -14.78 7.78 4.84
N PRO A 59 -15.20 8.92 4.25
CA PRO A 59 -15.07 9.15 2.82
C PRO A 59 -13.63 9.08 2.33
N VAL A 60 -13.45 8.59 1.11
CA VAL A 60 -12.15 8.52 0.43
C VAL A 60 -12.15 9.48 -0.75
N THR A 61 -11.10 10.30 -0.87
CA THR A 61 -10.75 11.07 -2.05
C THR A 61 -9.62 10.36 -2.78
N LEU A 62 -9.85 9.96 -4.03
CA LEU A 62 -8.82 9.36 -4.87
C LEU A 62 -7.97 10.46 -5.50
N LEU A 63 -6.66 10.29 -5.40
CA LEU A 63 -5.65 11.18 -5.95
C LEU A 63 -5.15 10.62 -7.30
N PRO A 64 -4.60 11.47 -8.18
CA PRO A 64 -3.98 11.02 -9.41
C PRO A 64 -2.95 9.90 -9.17
N ALA A 65 -2.93 8.88 -10.04
CA ALA A 65 -2.00 7.75 -9.90
C ALA A 65 -0.53 8.17 -9.95
N VAL A 66 -0.22 9.22 -10.71
CA VAL A 66 1.11 9.85 -10.77
C VAL A 66 1.01 11.21 -10.07
N PRO A 67 1.93 11.55 -9.14
CA PRO A 67 1.97 12.87 -8.52
C PRO A 67 2.05 13.99 -9.57
N ASP A 68 1.22 15.03 -9.42
CA ASP A 68 1.00 16.13 -10.37
C ASP A 68 1.56 17.48 -9.90
N ALA A 69 2.36 17.46 -8.82
CA ALA A 69 3.05 18.60 -8.24
C ALA A 69 4.57 18.36 -8.11
N PRO A 70 5.37 19.43 -7.94
CA PRO A 70 6.82 19.32 -7.75
C PRO A 70 7.22 18.38 -6.62
N GLY A 71 8.40 17.78 -6.75
CA GLY A 71 8.97 16.91 -5.71
C GLY A 71 8.21 15.60 -5.48
N GLY A 72 7.28 15.22 -6.36
CA GLY A 72 6.47 14.01 -6.20
C GLY A 72 5.24 14.21 -5.32
N GLY A 73 4.73 15.44 -5.20
CA GLY A 73 3.51 15.77 -4.46
C GLY A 73 2.24 15.72 -5.29
N HIS A 74 1.09 15.80 -4.63
CA HIS A 74 -0.22 15.95 -5.24
C HIS A 74 -0.76 17.37 -5.03
N ARG A 75 -1.17 18.05 -6.10
CA ARG A 75 -1.68 19.44 -6.01
C ARG A 75 -2.89 19.56 -5.09
N ALA A 76 -3.77 18.56 -5.13
CA ALA A 76 -4.97 18.49 -4.29
C ALA A 76 -4.66 18.45 -2.78
N LEU A 77 -3.46 17.99 -2.37
CA LEU A 77 -3.05 17.93 -0.97
C LEU A 77 -2.39 19.23 -0.49
N GLY A 78 -1.99 20.13 -1.39
CA GLY A 78 -1.29 21.37 -1.07
C GLY A 78 -1.99 22.20 0.03
N PRO A 79 -3.29 22.53 -0.09
CA PRO A 79 -4.00 23.29 0.93
C PRO A 79 -4.02 22.63 2.32
N LEU A 80 -4.14 21.29 2.39
CA LEU A 80 -4.15 20.56 3.67
C LEU A 80 -2.78 20.60 4.35
N TYR A 81 -1.71 20.45 3.58
CA TYR A 81 -0.35 20.54 4.09
C TYR A 81 -0.03 21.95 4.60
N GLU A 82 -0.40 22.99 3.85
CA GLU A 82 -0.21 24.38 4.25
C GLU A 82 -1.01 24.73 5.52
N ALA A 83 -2.27 24.28 5.62
CA ALA A 83 -3.10 24.49 6.80
C ALA A 83 -2.57 23.76 8.07
N SER A 84 -1.78 22.70 7.88
CA SER A 84 -1.22 21.89 8.97
C SER A 84 0.21 22.26 9.35
N SER A 85 0.95 22.85 8.41
CA SER A 85 2.33 23.31 8.58
C SER A 85 2.55 24.49 7.62
N HIS A 86 2.46 25.71 8.14
CA HIS A 86 2.71 26.92 7.36
C HIS A 86 4.08 26.87 6.69
N GLN A 87 4.15 27.21 5.39
CA GLN A 87 5.34 27.08 4.54
C GLN A 87 5.95 25.67 4.60
N HIS A 88 5.11 24.66 4.40
CA HIS A 88 5.56 23.26 4.44
C HIS A 88 6.74 23.04 3.48
N PRO A 89 7.92 22.58 3.97
CA PRO A 89 9.16 22.56 3.18
C PRO A 89 9.28 21.38 2.21
N GLY A 90 8.24 20.56 2.04
CA GLY A 90 8.27 19.31 1.29
C GLY A 90 7.09 19.10 0.33
N PRO A 91 7.12 18.01 -0.46
CA PRO A 91 5.99 17.64 -1.32
C PRO A 91 4.79 17.18 -0.48
N ALA A 92 3.59 17.57 -0.90
CA ALA A 92 2.34 17.11 -0.31
C ALA A 92 2.03 15.67 -0.79
N VAL A 93 2.38 14.66 0.00
CA VAL A 93 2.36 13.24 -0.42
C VAL A 93 1.20 12.45 0.19
N ALA A 94 0.76 11.40 -0.51
CA ALA A 94 -0.21 10.44 -0.02
C ALA A 94 0.47 9.27 0.73
N PRO A 95 -0.21 8.60 1.69
CA PRO A 95 -1.59 8.82 2.12
C PRO A 95 -1.76 9.97 3.12
N VAL A 96 -2.97 10.54 3.17
CA VAL A 96 -3.37 11.53 4.19
C VAL A 96 -4.67 11.10 4.85
N LEU A 97 -4.69 11.11 6.19
CA LEU A 97 -5.89 11.15 7.00
C LEU A 97 -6.10 12.60 7.47
N SER A 98 -7.16 13.25 6.99
CA SER A 98 -7.51 14.62 7.37
C SER A 98 -8.75 14.68 8.26
N ASP A 99 -8.79 15.65 9.16
CA ASP A 99 -9.95 16.01 9.97
C ASP A 99 -10.73 17.15 9.28
N GLY A 100 -11.94 16.86 8.83
CA GLY A 100 -12.81 17.81 8.14
C GLY A 100 -13.32 18.93 9.04
N TRP A 101 -13.29 18.77 10.37
CA TRP A 101 -13.72 19.83 11.29
C TRP A 101 -12.64 20.88 11.52
N THR A 102 -11.39 20.46 11.61
CA THR A 102 -10.25 21.37 11.81
C THR A 102 -9.58 21.80 10.51
N GLY A 103 -9.85 21.11 9.40
CA GLY A 103 -9.19 21.35 8.11
C GLY A 103 -7.72 20.93 8.10
N ARG A 104 -7.30 20.10 9.07
CA ARG A 104 -5.88 19.73 9.28
C ARG A 104 -5.63 18.24 9.05
N ILE A 105 -4.37 17.93 8.82
CA ILE A 105 -3.85 16.58 8.73
C ILE A 105 -3.77 15.98 10.13
N VAL A 106 -4.38 14.80 10.30
CA VAL A 106 -4.23 13.97 11.50
C VAL A 106 -2.93 13.17 11.37
N SER A 107 -2.81 12.40 10.28
CA SER A 107 -1.66 11.53 10.05
C SER A 107 -1.34 11.36 8.56
N THR A 108 -0.06 11.28 8.26
CA THR A 108 0.49 10.82 6.97
C THR A 108 1.18 9.46 7.11
N HIS A 109 1.19 8.88 8.31
CA HIS A 109 1.88 7.62 8.57
C HIS A 109 0.93 6.43 8.40
N ALA A 110 1.10 5.69 7.30
CA ALA A 110 0.20 4.59 6.93
C ALA A 110 -0.02 3.53 8.04
N PRO A 111 1.01 3.05 8.76
CA PRO A 111 0.81 2.14 9.90
C PRO A 111 -0.09 2.71 11.01
N ASP A 112 0.06 4.00 11.34
CA ASP A 112 -0.79 4.65 12.34
C ASP A 112 -2.23 4.79 11.83
N ILE A 113 -2.40 5.15 10.55
CA ILE A 113 -3.73 5.21 9.92
C ILE A 113 -4.40 3.83 9.99
N LEU A 114 -3.73 2.76 9.57
CA LEU A 114 -4.29 1.39 9.60
C LEU A 114 -4.69 0.96 11.02
N ARG A 115 -3.85 1.24 12.02
CA ARG A 115 -4.15 0.97 13.43
C ARG A 115 -5.36 1.77 13.93
N ASP A 116 -5.47 3.04 13.55
CA ASP A 116 -6.61 3.87 13.96
C ASP A 116 -7.91 3.42 13.30
N LEU A 117 -7.88 3.03 12.02
CA LEU A 117 -9.05 2.49 11.33
C LEU A 117 -9.58 1.22 12.00
N THR A 118 -8.68 0.26 12.23
CA THR A 118 -9.02 -1.04 12.82
C THR A 118 -9.50 -0.90 14.26
N ARG A 119 -8.84 -0.06 15.07
CA ARG A 119 -9.16 0.11 16.48
C ARG A 119 -10.47 0.86 16.74
N TRP A 120 -10.77 1.89 15.95
CA TRP A 120 -11.83 2.84 16.29
C TRP A 120 -13.06 2.78 15.38
N PHE A 121 -12.96 2.15 14.22
CA PHE A 121 -14.04 2.11 13.25
C PHE A 121 -14.47 0.69 12.84
N GLY A 122 -13.80 -0.37 13.32
CA GLY A 122 -13.95 -1.75 12.82
C GLY A 122 -15.22 -2.52 13.24
N GLY A 123 -16.35 -1.87 13.53
CA GLY A 123 -17.49 -2.50 14.21
C GLY A 123 -18.31 -3.54 13.40
N THR A 124 -18.16 -3.61 12.07
CA THR A 124 -18.98 -4.50 11.21
C THR A 124 -18.17 -5.45 10.31
N GLY A 125 -16.84 -5.34 10.31
CA GLY A 125 -15.94 -6.13 9.48
C GLY A 125 -15.19 -7.22 10.26
N PRO A 126 -14.28 -7.96 9.60
CA PRO A 126 -13.37 -8.87 10.30
C PRO A 126 -12.49 -8.11 11.30
N ASP A 127 -12.10 -8.78 12.38
CA ASP A 127 -11.10 -8.24 13.31
C ASP A 127 -9.72 -8.31 12.68
N LEU A 128 -9.34 -7.24 12.00
CA LEU A 128 -8.08 -7.16 11.26
C LEU A 128 -6.86 -6.99 12.17
N HIS A 129 -7.06 -6.66 13.45
CA HIS A 129 -5.99 -6.39 14.40
C HIS A 129 -6.34 -6.95 15.78
N PRO A 130 -6.46 -8.29 15.90
CA PRO A 130 -6.88 -8.94 17.13
C PRO A 130 -5.85 -8.71 18.24
N ARG A 131 -6.32 -8.69 19.49
CA ARG A 131 -5.47 -8.47 20.66
C ARG A 131 -4.35 -9.51 20.74
N GLY A 132 -3.10 -9.06 20.87
CA GLY A 132 -1.92 -9.93 20.97
C GLY A 132 -1.31 -10.30 19.62
N ALA A 133 -1.89 -9.88 18.49
CA ALA A 133 -1.34 -10.14 17.16
C ALA A 133 -0.35 -9.06 16.68
N GLU A 134 -0.11 -8.01 17.48
CA GLU A 134 0.74 -6.86 17.15
C GLU A 134 2.10 -7.29 16.59
N GLU A 135 2.85 -8.10 17.35
CA GLU A 135 4.21 -8.52 17.00
C GLU A 135 4.21 -9.45 15.78
N ALA A 136 3.19 -10.29 15.63
CA ALA A 136 3.05 -11.20 14.51
C ALA A 136 2.77 -10.44 13.20
N ILE A 137 1.85 -9.47 13.24
CA ILE A 137 1.54 -8.58 12.12
C ILE A 137 2.77 -7.75 11.75
N GLU A 138 3.48 -7.20 12.74
CA GLU A 138 4.71 -6.44 12.48
C GLU A 138 5.82 -7.32 11.89
N GLY A 139 5.95 -8.57 12.36
CA GLY A 139 6.89 -9.55 11.82
C GLY A 139 6.63 -9.86 10.34
N VAL A 140 5.36 -10.06 9.95
CA VAL A 140 4.98 -10.24 8.55
C VAL A 140 5.20 -8.96 7.74
N THR A 141 4.91 -7.79 8.32
CA THR A 141 5.13 -6.50 7.67
C THR A 141 6.61 -6.30 7.34
N ARG A 142 7.52 -6.57 8.29
CA ARG A 142 8.97 -6.52 8.06
C ARG A 142 9.42 -7.55 7.02
N LEU A 143 8.88 -8.77 7.04
CA LEU A 143 9.17 -9.79 6.01
C LEU A 143 8.81 -9.28 4.61
N CYS A 144 7.64 -8.64 4.46
CA CYS A 144 7.20 -8.06 3.20
C CYS A 144 8.09 -6.89 2.74
N GLU A 145 8.39 -5.95 3.63
CA GLU A 145 9.16 -4.75 3.28
C GLU A 145 10.63 -5.04 3.02
N GLN A 146 11.26 -5.80 3.91
CA GLN A 146 12.71 -6.05 3.88
C GLN A 146 13.05 -7.32 3.09
N GLY A 147 12.27 -8.38 3.28
CA GLY A 147 12.52 -9.69 2.70
C GLY A 147 12.05 -9.83 1.25
N ILE A 148 11.04 -9.05 0.83
CA ILE A 148 10.46 -9.14 -0.52
C ILE A 148 10.66 -7.83 -1.30
N THR A 149 10.12 -6.71 -0.83
CA THR A 149 10.15 -5.45 -1.60
C THR A 149 11.58 -4.92 -1.78
N ALA A 150 12.33 -4.75 -0.69
CA ALA A 150 13.69 -4.21 -0.76
C ALA A 150 14.67 -5.14 -1.50
N THR A 151 14.52 -6.45 -1.36
CA THR A 151 15.34 -7.45 -2.04
C THR A 151 15.01 -7.55 -3.53
N ALA A 152 13.73 -7.49 -3.91
CA ALA A 152 13.33 -7.45 -5.31
C ALA A 152 13.84 -6.17 -6.01
N GLN A 153 13.77 -5.03 -5.34
CA GLN A 153 14.37 -3.77 -5.83
C GLN A 153 15.88 -3.90 -6.02
N ARG A 154 16.59 -4.48 -5.03
CA ARG A 154 18.06 -4.67 -5.12
C ARG A 154 18.43 -5.66 -6.23
N ALA A 155 17.67 -6.74 -6.38
CA ALA A 155 17.88 -7.72 -7.45
C ALA A 155 17.63 -7.14 -8.84
N GLY A 156 16.62 -6.26 -8.97
CA GLY A 156 16.29 -5.59 -10.23
C GLY A 156 17.10 -4.32 -10.53
N GLN A 157 18.08 -3.97 -9.69
CA GLN A 157 18.84 -2.74 -9.87
C GLN A 157 19.75 -2.82 -11.12
N SER A 158 19.52 -1.91 -12.07
CA SER A 158 20.34 -1.80 -13.28
C SER A 158 21.79 -1.45 -12.92
N GLY A 159 22.75 -2.14 -13.54
CA GLY A 159 24.18 -1.95 -13.26
C GLY A 159 24.66 -2.50 -11.91
N GLY A 160 23.84 -3.27 -11.19
CA GLY A 160 24.24 -3.91 -9.94
C GLY A 160 25.24 -5.06 -10.13
N ASP A 161 26.04 -5.33 -9.09
CA ASP A 161 26.96 -6.47 -9.02
C ASP A 161 26.19 -7.81 -9.10
N PRO A 162 26.60 -8.75 -9.97
CA PRO A 162 25.98 -10.08 -10.05
C PRO A 162 25.90 -10.83 -8.73
N ALA A 163 26.94 -10.82 -7.89
CA ALA A 163 26.90 -11.54 -6.61
C ALA A 163 25.90 -10.91 -5.62
N ALA A 164 25.81 -9.58 -5.61
CA ALA A 164 24.80 -8.86 -4.84
C ALA A 164 23.38 -9.15 -5.32
N ARG A 165 23.15 -9.27 -6.64
CA ARG A 165 21.87 -9.65 -7.23
C ARG A 165 21.46 -11.05 -6.81
N ASP A 166 22.36 -12.03 -6.92
CA ASP A 166 22.08 -13.42 -6.56
C ASP A 166 21.76 -13.56 -5.07
N THR A 167 22.47 -12.83 -4.21
CA THR A 167 22.20 -12.77 -2.77
C THR A 167 20.83 -12.17 -2.47
N ALA A 168 20.47 -11.09 -3.16
CA ALA A 168 19.16 -10.45 -3.02
C ALA A 168 18.04 -11.39 -3.49
N LEU A 169 18.21 -12.06 -4.63
CA LEU A 169 17.25 -13.03 -5.15
C LEU A 169 17.10 -14.25 -4.23
N ALA A 170 18.19 -14.78 -3.67
CA ALA A 170 18.13 -15.85 -2.70
C ALA A 170 17.35 -15.45 -1.42
N THR A 171 17.52 -14.20 -0.98
CA THR A 171 16.76 -13.66 0.17
C THR A 171 15.28 -13.50 -0.15
N LEU A 172 14.97 -12.96 -1.34
CA LEU A 172 13.60 -12.86 -1.84
C LEU A 172 12.90 -14.21 -1.87
N LEU A 173 13.52 -15.22 -2.49
CA LEU A 173 12.92 -16.54 -2.62
C LEU A 173 12.72 -17.22 -1.26
N ARG A 174 13.67 -17.08 -0.33
CA ARG A 174 13.50 -17.58 1.04
C ARG A 174 12.31 -16.92 1.75
N ALA A 175 12.08 -15.62 1.54
CA ALA A 175 10.92 -14.94 2.11
C ALA A 175 9.60 -15.46 1.52
N LEU A 176 9.57 -15.77 0.22
CA LEU A 176 8.41 -16.39 -0.43
C LEU A 176 8.21 -17.84 0.05
N ASP A 177 9.27 -18.63 0.21
CA ASP A 177 9.22 -19.99 0.76
C ASP A 177 8.61 -19.99 2.17
N MET A 178 8.96 -19.02 3.01
CA MET A 178 8.39 -18.87 4.35
C MET A 178 6.88 -18.63 4.32
N LEU A 179 6.39 -17.83 3.37
CA LEU A 179 4.95 -17.59 3.20
C LEU A 179 4.23 -18.80 2.60
N GLU A 180 4.82 -19.44 1.57
CA GLU A 180 4.33 -20.67 0.95
C GLU A 180 4.16 -21.80 1.99
N TRP A 181 5.14 -21.95 2.89
CA TRP A 181 5.09 -22.95 3.95
C TRP A 181 4.00 -22.65 4.99
N ARG A 182 3.81 -21.39 5.39
CA ARG A 182 2.71 -21.02 6.30
C ARG A 182 1.34 -21.32 5.69
N LEU A 183 1.16 -20.96 4.43
CA LEU A 183 -0.07 -21.18 3.66
C LEU A 183 -0.29 -22.65 3.27
N ALA A 184 0.66 -23.54 3.58
CA ALA A 184 0.46 -24.98 3.47
C ALA A 184 -0.49 -25.54 4.54
N ALA A 185 -0.50 -24.92 5.71
CA ALA A 185 -1.20 -25.41 6.89
C ALA A 185 -2.32 -24.48 7.37
N GLN A 186 -2.38 -23.26 6.83
CA GLN A 186 -3.27 -22.20 7.31
C GLN A 186 -4.00 -21.55 6.14
N GLU A 187 -5.21 -21.07 6.39
CA GLU A 187 -5.99 -20.35 5.40
C GLU A 187 -5.39 -18.96 5.15
N HIS A 188 -5.03 -18.26 6.23
CA HIS A 188 -4.45 -16.93 6.26
C HIS A 188 -3.03 -16.97 6.84
N VAL A 189 -2.26 -15.89 6.68
CA VAL A 189 -0.81 -15.85 6.99
C VAL A 189 -0.53 -16.04 8.49
N LEU A 190 -1.49 -15.71 9.35
CA LEU A 190 -1.41 -15.82 10.80
C LEU A 190 -2.44 -16.79 11.41
N GLY A 191 -3.17 -17.57 10.60
CA GLY A 191 -4.12 -18.56 11.11
C GLY A 191 -5.37 -18.74 10.26
N GLY A 192 -6.52 -18.90 10.91
CA GLY A 192 -7.82 -19.08 10.25
C GLY A 192 -8.48 -17.78 9.81
N GLU A 193 -8.20 -16.67 10.49
CA GLU A 193 -8.88 -15.39 10.28
C GLU A 193 -8.03 -14.41 9.47
N LEU A 194 -8.70 -13.53 8.72
CA LEU A 194 -8.05 -12.48 7.94
C LEU A 194 -7.60 -11.33 8.85
N THR A 195 -6.33 -10.96 8.75
CA THR A 195 -5.70 -9.88 9.53
C THR A 195 -5.06 -8.83 8.63
N LEU A 196 -4.53 -7.75 9.21
CA LEU A 196 -3.68 -6.81 8.48
C LEU A 196 -2.47 -7.50 7.84
N ALA A 197 -1.93 -8.57 8.44
CA ALA A 197 -0.80 -9.30 7.84
C ALA A 197 -1.12 -9.80 6.42
N ASP A 198 -2.36 -10.25 6.20
CA ASP A 198 -2.85 -10.72 4.92
C ASP A 198 -2.94 -9.59 3.88
N VAL A 199 -3.41 -8.41 4.31
CA VAL A 199 -3.43 -7.18 3.50
C VAL A 199 -2.01 -6.77 3.09
N HIS A 200 -1.06 -6.83 4.02
CA HIS A 200 0.34 -6.52 3.76
C HIS A 200 0.96 -7.47 2.74
N VAL A 201 0.79 -8.78 2.92
CA VAL A 201 1.28 -9.81 2.00
C VAL A 201 0.66 -9.62 0.63
N TRP A 202 -0.66 -9.48 0.54
CA TRP A 202 -1.35 -9.37 -0.73
C TRP A 202 -0.88 -8.16 -1.56
N VAL A 203 -0.78 -6.98 -0.95
CA VAL A 203 -0.28 -5.78 -1.65
C VAL A 203 1.18 -5.97 -2.09
N THR A 204 2.00 -6.64 -1.28
CA THR A 204 3.38 -6.94 -1.64
C THR A 204 3.47 -7.91 -2.83
N LEU A 205 2.59 -8.91 -2.92
CA LEU A 205 2.52 -9.82 -4.07
C LEU A 205 2.03 -9.11 -5.34
N VAL A 206 1.05 -8.21 -5.22
CA VAL A 206 0.61 -7.36 -6.34
C VAL A 206 1.79 -6.53 -6.86
N GLN A 207 2.58 -5.90 -5.99
CA GLN A 207 3.76 -5.13 -6.41
C GLN A 207 4.88 -6.02 -6.98
N LEU A 208 5.07 -7.22 -6.43
CA LEU A 208 6.05 -8.17 -6.94
C LEU A 208 5.76 -8.53 -8.40
N ASP A 209 4.50 -8.85 -8.71
CA ASP A 209 4.08 -9.21 -10.07
C ASP A 209 3.96 -7.98 -10.99
N THR A 210 3.34 -6.89 -10.55
CA THR A 210 3.02 -5.76 -11.45
C THR A 210 4.14 -4.72 -11.60
N VAL A 211 5.15 -4.73 -10.71
CA VAL A 211 6.24 -3.75 -10.73
C VAL A 211 7.59 -4.45 -10.72
N HIS A 212 7.89 -5.25 -9.70
CA HIS A 212 9.24 -5.76 -9.54
C HIS A 212 9.64 -6.80 -10.59
N ARG A 213 8.71 -7.63 -11.08
CA ARG A 213 9.00 -8.65 -12.11
C ARG A 213 9.64 -8.05 -13.37
N TYR A 214 9.29 -6.82 -13.73
CA TYR A 214 9.79 -6.15 -14.93
C TYR A 214 11.30 -5.92 -14.91
N HIS A 215 11.93 -6.00 -13.74
CA HIS A 215 13.37 -5.81 -13.58
C HIS A 215 14.11 -7.10 -13.20
N LEU A 216 13.40 -8.22 -13.07
CA LEU A 216 13.99 -9.52 -12.79
C LEU A 216 14.17 -10.28 -14.11
N ASP A 217 15.19 -11.13 -14.18
CA ASP A 217 15.35 -12.02 -15.33
C ASP A 217 14.27 -13.13 -15.34
N ALA A 218 14.11 -13.77 -16.49
CA ALA A 218 13.09 -14.80 -16.67
C ALA A 218 13.28 -16.01 -15.74
N ALA A 219 14.53 -16.37 -15.40
CA ALA A 219 14.81 -17.51 -14.52
C ALA A 219 14.39 -17.20 -13.07
N ALA A 220 14.66 -15.98 -12.60
CA ALA A 220 14.20 -15.47 -11.32
C ALA A 220 12.67 -15.46 -11.24
N VAL A 221 11.99 -14.94 -12.26
CA VAL A 221 10.52 -14.92 -12.29
C VAL A 221 9.95 -16.35 -12.32
N HIS A 222 10.54 -17.27 -13.08
CA HIS A 222 10.13 -18.67 -13.07
C HIS A 222 10.27 -19.34 -11.70
N ARG A 223 11.29 -19.00 -10.91
CA ARG A 223 11.40 -19.48 -9.52
C ARG A 223 10.34 -18.89 -8.62
N ILE A 224 9.98 -17.62 -8.83
CA ILE A 224 8.90 -16.95 -8.10
C ILE A 224 7.54 -17.60 -8.41
N THR A 225 7.27 -18.01 -9.65
CA THR A 225 6.02 -18.73 -10.00
C THR A 225 5.92 -20.10 -9.32
N GLY A 226 7.04 -20.66 -8.86
CA GLY A 226 7.14 -21.93 -8.13
C GLY A 226 6.50 -21.97 -6.72
N HIS A 227 5.71 -20.97 -6.33
CA HIS A 227 5.01 -20.87 -5.04
C HIS A 227 3.48 -20.98 -5.23
N PRO A 228 2.95 -22.17 -5.58
CA PRO A 228 1.58 -22.32 -6.03
C PRO A 228 0.54 -21.98 -4.95
N ARG A 229 0.80 -22.26 -3.67
CA ARG A 229 -0.16 -21.95 -2.59
C ARG A 229 -0.21 -20.46 -2.34
N LEU A 230 0.93 -19.78 -2.37
CA LEU A 230 1.04 -18.33 -2.24
C LEU A 230 0.27 -17.62 -3.37
N TRP A 231 0.41 -18.07 -4.61
CA TRP A 231 -0.33 -17.49 -5.72
C TRP A 231 -1.82 -17.87 -5.74
N ALA A 232 -2.19 -19.06 -5.25
CA ALA A 232 -3.59 -19.41 -5.04
C ALA A 232 -4.25 -18.54 -3.96
N TYR A 233 -3.54 -18.32 -2.85
CA TYR A 233 -3.92 -17.40 -1.79
C TYR A 233 -4.09 -15.97 -2.32
N ALA A 234 -3.16 -15.48 -3.13
CA ALA A 234 -3.23 -14.14 -3.73
C ALA A 234 -4.48 -13.97 -4.62
N ARG A 235 -4.80 -14.97 -5.43
CA ARG A 235 -6.03 -15.00 -6.27
C ARG A 235 -7.30 -15.05 -5.42
N ARG A 236 -7.31 -15.87 -4.36
CA ARG A 236 -8.46 -15.96 -3.44
C ARG A 236 -8.76 -14.61 -2.80
N LEU A 237 -7.73 -13.91 -2.31
CA LEU A 237 -7.90 -12.57 -1.77
C LEU A 237 -8.31 -11.57 -2.87
N ALA A 238 -7.74 -11.64 -4.07
CA ALA A 238 -8.13 -10.76 -5.17
C ALA A 238 -9.62 -10.92 -5.55
N ALA A 239 -10.19 -12.12 -5.44
CA ALA A 239 -11.61 -12.38 -5.66
C ALA A 239 -12.52 -11.72 -4.61
N HIS A 240 -12.00 -11.39 -3.43
CA HIS A 240 -12.76 -10.67 -2.42
C HIS A 240 -12.96 -9.20 -2.84
N PRO A 241 -14.19 -8.65 -2.83
CA PRO A 241 -14.48 -7.31 -3.33
C PRO A 241 -13.61 -6.20 -2.72
N ALA A 242 -13.32 -6.28 -1.42
CA ALA A 242 -12.47 -5.28 -0.75
C ALA A 242 -11.02 -5.21 -1.27
N PHE A 243 -10.55 -6.24 -1.98
CA PHE A 243 -9.19 -6.33 -2.52
C PHE A 243 -9.17 -5.99 -4.01
N GLY A 244 -9.69 -6.89 -4.86
CA GLY A 244 -9.60 -6.75 -6.31
C GLY A 244 -10.21 -5.46 -6.84
N SER A 245 -11.34 -5.03 -6.24
CA SER A 245 -12.04 -3.82 -6.67
C SER A 245 -11.28 -2.52 -6.40
N ARG A 246 -10.17 -2.57 -5.65
CA ARG A 246 -9.31 -1.42 -5.32
C ARG A 246 -8.06 -1.36 -6.19
N LEU A 247 -7.85 -2.33 -7.09
CA LEU A 247 -6.70 -2.35 -7.99
C LEU A 247 -6.87 -1.36 -9.14
N ASP A 248 -5.98 -0.38 -9.20
CA ASP A 248 -5.76 0.51 -10.34
C ASP A 248 -4.48 0.06 -11.07
N LEU A 249 -4.59 -1.00 -11.88
CA LEU A 249 -3.43 -1.59 -12.57
C LEU A 249 -2.77 -0.59 -13.53
N ASP A 250 -3.59 0.17 -14.27
CA ASP A 250 -3.09 1.20 -15.18
C ASP A 250 -2.36 2.31 -14.40
N GLY A 251 -2.91 2.72 -13.25
CA GLY A 251 -2.26 3.69 -12.39
C GLY A 251 -0.96 3.18 -11.77
N ILE A 252 -0.91 1.92 -11.34
CA ILE A 252 0.33 1.28 -10.87
C ILE A 252 1.39 1.30 -11.98
N ALA A 253 1.03 0.91 -13.20
CA ALA A 253 1.92 0.92 -14.35
C ALA A 253 2.40 2.34 -14.69
N ARG A 254 1.48 3.32 -14.82
CA ARG A 254 1.84 4.73 -15.08
C ARG A 254 2.77 5.28 -14.00
N ARG A 255 2.49 5.00 -12.72
CA ARG A 255 3.34 5.43 -11.61
C ARG A 255 4.71 4.79 -11.68
N HIS A 256 4.76 3.50 -12.00
CA HIS A 256 6.01 2.78 -12.17
C HIS A 256 6.85 3.41 -13.28
N HIS A 257 6.31 3.57 -14.49
CA HIS A 257 7.04 4.17 -15.62
C HIS A 257 7.50 5.61 -15.34
N ALA A 258 6.70 6.41 -14.62
CA ALA A 258 7.09 7.78 -14.28
C ALA A 258 8.29 7.87 -13.30
N HIS A 259 8.51 6.85 -12.48
CA HIS A 259 9.58 6.86 -11.46
C HIS A 259 10.72 5.89 -11.77
N CYS A 260 10.51 4.95 -12.69
CA CYS A 260 11.51 3.96 -13.05
C CYS A 260 12.56 4.57 -13.97
N ARG A 261 13.83 4.43 -13.59
CA ARG A 261 15.00 4.77 -14.42
C ARG A 261 15.76 3.52 -14.88
N GLY A 262 15.24 2.34 -14.60
CA GLY A 262 15.86 1.05 -14.92
C GLY A 262 15.41 0.51 -16.27
N SER A 263 16.20 -0.40 -16.83
CA SER A 263 15.82 -1.15 -18.03
C SER A 263 14.83 -2.25 -17.69
N GLU A 264 13.86 -2.48 -18.58
CA GLU A 264 13.02 -3.67 -18.54
C GLU A 264 13.87 -4.92 -18.85
N ALA A 265 13.57 -6.01 -18.14
CA ALA A 265 14.23 -7.31 -18.25
C ALA A 265 13.26 -8.36 -18.81
N ALA A 266 13.79 -9.53 -19.19
CA ALA A 266 13.01 -10.61 -19.79
C ALA A 266 11.85 -11.12 -18.90
N GLY A 267 11.90 -10.89 -17.58
CA GLY A 267 10.81 -11.22 -16.66
C GLY A 267 9.50 -10.48 -16.92
N ALA A 268 9.51 -9.37 -17.67
CA ALA A 268 8.31 -8.62 -18.03
C ALA A 268 7.26 -9.46 -18.77
N ALA A 269 7.71 -10.44 -19.57
CA ALA A 269 6.85 -11.31 -20.38
C ALA A 269 6.12 -12.40 -19.58
N VAL A 270 6.51 -12.66 -18.33
CA VAL A 270 5.95 -13.74 -17.50
C VAL A 270 4.95 -13.14 -16.51
N GLN A 271 3.70 -13.01 -16.91
CA GLN A 271 2.62 -12.63 -15.99
C GLN A 271 2.27 -13.79 -15.07
N ILE A 272 2.30 -13.56 -13.74
CA ILE A 272 2.06 -14.63 -12.76
C ILE A 272 0.57 -14.77 -12.46
N VAL A 273 -0.10 -13.64 -12.21
CA VAL A 273 -1.54 -13.60 -11.94
C VAL A 273 -2.20 -12.65 -12.94
N ASP A 274 -3.35 -13.08 -13.48
CA ASP A 274 -4.25 -12.19 -14.22
C ASP A 274 -5.01 -11.28 -13.26
N TRP A 275 -4.34 -10.23 -12.77
CA TRP A 275 -4.96 -9.25 -11.87
C TRP A 275 -6.12 -8.50 -12.52
N ALA A 276 -6.13 -8.36 -13.85
CA ALA A 276 -7.17 -7.61 -14.57
C ALA A 276 -8.54 -8.31 -14.47
N ALA A 277 -8.56 -9.64 -14.28
CA ALA A 277 -9.79 -10.38 -14.03
C ALA A 277 -10.48 -9.99 -12.70
N TYR A 278 -9.75 -9.41 -11.76
CA TYR A 278 -10.25 -9.03 -10.43
C TYR A 278 -10.44 -7.51 -10.27
N ALA A 279 -9.71 -6.72 -11.05
CA ALA A 279 -9.85 -5.27 -11.07
C ALA A 279 -11.25 -4.89 -11.57
N ARG A 280 -11.88 -3.89 -10.94
CA ARG A 280 -13.10 -3.31 -11.52
C ARG A 280 -12.71 -2.66 -12.85
N ARG A 281 -13.30 -3.12 -13.94
CA ARG A 281 -13.46 -2.29 -15.13
C ARG A 281 -14.42 -1.17 -14.74
N GLU A 282 -13.93 0.04 -14.51
CA GLU A 282 -14.81 1.20 -14.59
C GLU A 282 -15.33 1.23 -16.03
N ALA A 283 -16.64 1.04 -16.18
CA ALA A 283 -17.32 1.46 -17.40
C ALA A 283 -17.04 2.95 -17.52
N SER A 284 -16.39 3.35 -18.60
CA SER A 284 -16.22 4.75 -18.98
C SER A 284 -17.57 5.44 -18.89
N GLU A 285 -17.77 6.29 -17.89
CA GLU A 285 -18.93 7.18 -17.84
C GLU A 285 -18.85 8.09 -19.08
N PRO A 286 -19.90 8.18 -19.90
CA PRO A 286 -19.89 9.06 -21.06
C PRO A 286 -19.78 10.50 -20.56
N ALA A 287 -18.80 11.22 -21.11
CA ALA A 287 -18.58 12.63 -20.84
C ALA A 287 -19.90 13.39 -20.91
N TRP A 288 -20.29 13.96 -19.77
CA TRP A 288 -21.41 14.89 -19.65
C TRP A 288 -21.22 16.03 -20.67
N GLN A 289 -22.12 16.12 -21.66
CA GLN A 289 -22.23 17.26 -22.56
C GLN A 289 -23.33 18.20 -22.04
N PRO A 290 -23.04 19.48 -21.76
CA PRO A 290 -24.08 20.44 -21.41
C PRO A 290 -24.95 20.74 -22.64
N ARG A 291 -26.27 20.80 -22.42
CA ARG A 291 -27.22 21.42 -23.35
C ARG A 291 -27.24 22.92 -23.17
#